data_AF-A0A534PFM9-F1
#
_entry.id   AF-A0A534PFM9-F1
#
_cell.length_a   1.000
_cell.length_b   1.000
_cell.length_c   1.000
_cell.angle_alpha   90.00
_cell.angle_beta   90.00
_cell.angle_gamma   90.00
#
_symmetry.space_group_name_H-M   'P 1'
#
loop_
_entity.id
_entity.type
_entity.pdbx_description
1 polymer ?
#
loop_
_entity_poly.entity_id
_entity_poly.type
_entity_poly.pdbx_seq_one_letter_code
_entity_poly.pdbx_strand_id
1 'polypeptide(L)'
;AAAGYALLGFSFGIALLLVAASFASFGNGILRPALTSLITQQVSRTEQGVVLGLNQSLLSIAQIIGPAIAGAMIDRGLLTVWALWAALIMAVALVLNRKARAARNEAEAAAA
;
A
#
# COMPACT_ATOMS: atom_id res chain seq x y z
N ALA A 1 2.95 7.21 2.78
CA ALA A 1 1.63 6.57 2.63
C ALA A 1 0.96 6.32 3.97
N ALA A 2 1.41 5.36 4.82
CA ALA A 2 0.76 5.08 6.11
C ALA A 2 0.54 6.32 7.00
N ALA A 3 1.60 7.09 7.25
CA ALA A 3 1.50 8.35 8.00
C ALA A 3 0.58 9.38 7.32
N GLY A 4 0.59 9.44 5.98
CA GLY A 4 -0.30 10.33 5.22
C GLY A 4 -1.78 9.99 5.42
N TYR A 5 -2.14 8.69 5.35
CA TYR A 5 -3.50 8.24 5.65
C TYR A 5 -3.89 8.47 7.12
N ALA A 6 -2.96 8.26 8.06
CA ALA A 6 -3.22 8.54 9.48
C ALA A 6 -3.53 10.02 9.72
N LEU A 7 -2.72 10.92 9.14
CA LEU A 7 -2.95 12.37 9.23
C LEU A 7 -4.28 12.79 8.60
N LEU A 8 -4.69 12.11 7.53
CA LEU A 8 -5.94 12.40 6.82
C LEU A 8 -7.18 12.17 7.70
N GLY A 9 -7.12 11.24 8.65
CA GLY A 9 -8.22 10.96 9.58
C GLY A 9 -8.50 12.09 10.58
N PHE A 10 -7.54 12.99 10.76
CA PHE A 10 -7.61 14.15 11.67
C PHE A 10 -7.59 15.48 10.92
N SER A 11 -7.79 15.49 9.59
CA SER A 11 -7.80 16.73 8.84
C SER A 11 -9.15 17.43 8.96
N PHE A 12 -9.21 18.46 9.81
CA PHE A 12 -10.41 19.29 10.01
C PHE A 12 -10.40 20.61 9.20
N GLY A 13 -9.38 20.81 8.37
CA GLY A 13 -9.24 22.01 7.54
C GLY A 13 -8.41 21.77 6.28
N ILE A 14 -8.58 22.65 5.28
CA ILE A 14 -8.00 22.52 3.94
C ILE A 14 -6.47 22.40 3.99
N ALA A 15 -5.80 23.20 4.82
CA ALA A 15 -4.33 23.18 4.91
C ALA A 15 -3.79 21.79 5.33
N LEU A 16 -4.33 21.22 6.42
CA LEU A 16 -3.90 19.90 6.90
C LEU A 16 -4.29 18.78 5.93
N LEU A 17 -5.45 18.91 5.27
CA LEU A 17 -5.89 17.99 4.23
C LEU A 17 -4.90 17.95 3.07
N LEU A 18 -4.45 19.11 2.57
CA LEU A 18 -3.47 19.19 1.49
C LEU A 18 -2.15 18.53 1.89
N VAL A 19 -1.64 18.83 3.08
CA VAL A 19 -0.39 18.20 3.58
C VAL A 19 -0.55 16.68 3.68
N ALA A 20 -1.63 16.20 4.31
CA ALA A 20 -1.88 14.77 4.45
C ALA A 20 -2.01 14.07 3.08
N ALA A 21 -2.75 14.67 2.15
CA ALA A 21 -2.95 14.17 0.79
C ALA A 21 -1.64 14.15 -0.01
N SER A 22 -0.77 15.14 0.15
CA SER A 22 0.56 15.16 -0.48
C SER A 22 1.42 14.00 0.01
N PHE A 23 1.50 13.76 1.32
CA PHE A 23 2.26 12.61 1.87
C PHE A 23 1.67 11.25 1.47
N ALA A 24 0.35 11.15 1.41
CA ALA A 24 -0.34 9.94 0.96
C ALA A 24 -0.05 9.67 -0.53
N SER A 25 -0.21 10.70 -1.38
CA SER A 25 0.00 10.63 -2.82
C SER A 25 1.45 10.34 -3.17
N PHE A 26 2.41 11.05 -2.57
CA PHE A 26 3.83 10.83 -2.78
C PHE A 26 4.23 9.39 -2.43
N GLY A 27 3.79 8.90 -1.27
CA GLY A 27 4.08 7.53 -0.85
C GLY A 27 3.49 6.49 -1.81
N ASN A 28 2.26 6.69 -2.28
CA ASN A 28 1.65 5.78 -3.27
C ASN A 28 2.34 5.85 -4.63
N GLY A 29 2.76 7.04 -5.07
CA GLY A 29 3.43 7.26 -6.35
C GLY A 29 4.76 6.51 -6.47
N ILE A 30 5.50 6.38 -5.36
CA ILE A 30 6.75 5.61 -5.32
C ILE A 30 6.49 4.12 -5.14
N LEU A 31 5.48 3.75 -4.34
CA LEU A 31 5.23 2.36 -3.97
C LEU A 31 4.87 1.48 -5.18
N ARG A 32 4.03 1.98 -6.09
CA ARG A 32 3.59 1.22 -7.27
C ARG A 32 4.75 0.76 -8.18
N PRO A 33 5.59 1.66 -8.73
CA PRO A 33 6.70 1.23 -9.57
C PRO A 33 7.75 0.40 -8.82
N ALA A 34 7.99 0.69 -7.54
CA ALA A 34 8.91 -0.09 -6.72
C ALA A 34 8.44 -1.55 -6.54
N LEU A 35 7.15 -1.77 -6.24
CA LEU A 35 6.58 -3.11 -6.09
C LEU A 35 6.60 -3.86 -7.43
N THR A 36 6.17 -3.21 -8.52
CA THR A 36 6.19 -3.83 -9.85
C THR A 36 7.63 -4.21 -10.25
N SER A 37 8.63 -3.37 -9.99
CA SER A 37 10.04 -3.69 -10.24
C SER A 37 10.54 -4.86 -9.39
N LEU A 38 10.13 -4.95 -8.12
CA LEU A 38 10.53 -6.07 -7.26
C LEU A 38 9.93 -7.38 -7.76
N ILE A 39 8.67 -7.35 -8.21
CA ILE A 39 8.00 -8.53 -8.78
C ILE A 39 8.75 -8.99 -10.03
N THR A 40 9.06 -8.08 -10.97
CA THR A 40 9.72 -8.49 -12.22
C THR A 40 11.16 -8.99 -12.01
N GLN A 41 11.87 -8.50 -10.99
CA GLN A 41 13.21 -8.99 -10.63
C GLN A 41 13.22 -10.39 -10.01
N GLN A 42 12.10 -10.84 -9.44
CA GLN A 42 11.98 -12.15 -8.78
C GLN A 42 11.43 -13.25 -9.69
N VAL A 43 11.17 -12.94 -10.97
CA VAL A 43 10.46 -13.82 -11.90
C VAL A 43 11.29 -14.05 -13.16
N SER A 44 11.30 -15.28 -13.65
CA SER A 44 11.97 -15.66 -14.89
C SER A 44 11.33 -14.97 -16.12
N ARG A 45 12.11 -14.75 -17.19
CA ARG A 45 11.63 -14.04 -18.39
C ARG A 45 10.38 -14.67 -19.03
N THR A 46 10.27 -16.00 -18.96
CA THR A 46 9.15 -16.76 -19.52
C THR A 46 7.87 -16.62 -18.69
N GLU A 47 7.98 -16.32 -17.40
CA GLU A 47 6.85 -16.23 -16.47
C GLU A 47 6.38 -14.79 -16.21
N GLN A 48 7.20 -13.78 -16.58
CA GLN A 48 6.92 -12.37 -16.32
C GLN A 48 5.54 -11.93 -16.84
N GLY A 49 5.11 -12.39 -18.01
CA GLY A 49 3.80 -12.05 -18.57
C GLY A 49 2.64 -12.57 -17.71
N VAL A 50 2.75 -13.81 -17.22
CA VAL A 50 1.74 -14.43 -16.34
C VAL A 50 1.70 -13.71 -14.99
N VAL A 51 2.86 -13.47 -14.38
CA VAL A 51 2.93 -12.81 -13.06
C VAL A 51 2.46 -11.36 -13.12
N LEU A 52 2.83 -10.62 -14.17
CA LEU A 52 2.37 -9.24 -14.34
C LEU A 52 0.86 -9.19 -14.64
N GLY A 53 0.34 -10.16 -15.40
CA GLY A 53 -1.09 -10.35 -15.59
C GLY A 53 -1.83 -10.58 -14.27
N LEU A 54 -1.33 -11.49 -13.42
CA LEU A 54 -1.89 -11.74 -12.09
C LEU A 54 -1.84 -10.49 -11.20
N ASN A 55 -0.70 -9.78 -11.19
CA ASN A 55 -0.56 -8.52 -10.46
C ASN A 55 -1.61 -7.50 -10.91
N GLN A 56 -1.84 -7.38 -12.22
CA GLN A 56 -2.86 -6.48 -12.76
C GLN A 56 -4.28 -6.92 -12.41
N SER A 57 -4.58 -8.22 -12.43
CA SER A 57 -5.88 -8.74 -11.98
C SER A 57 -6.15 -8.42 -10.52
N LEU A 58 -5.15 -8.61 -9.63
CA LEU A 58 -5.26 -8.26 -8.22
C LEU A 58 -5.48 -6.76 -8.01
N LEU A 59 -4.77 -5.91 -8.76
CA LEU A 59 -4.97 -4.46 -8.73
C LEU A 59 -6.39 -4.08 -9.15
N SER A 60 -6.93 -4.70 -10.19
CA SER A 60 -8.31 -4.44 -10.64
C SER A 60 -9.32 -4.82 -9.56
N ILE A 61 -9.16 -5.97 -8.90
CA ILE A 61 -10.01 -6.37 -7.77
C ILE A 61 -9.92 -5.34 -6.64
N ALA A 62 -8.71 -4.91 -6.28
CA ALA A 62 -8.53 -3.89 -5.25
C ALA A 62 -9.15 -2.53 -5.63
N GLN A 63 -9.13 -2.17 -6.91
CA GLN A 63 -9.74 -0.94 -7.43
C GLN A 63 -11.28 -1.00 -7.47
N ILE A 64 -11.88 -2.18 -7.45
CA ILE A 64 -13.34 -2.36 -7.33
C ILE A 64 -13.74 -2.37 -5.85
N ILE A 65 -13.08 -3.21 -5.05
CA ILE A 65 -13.45 -3.44 -3.65
C ILE A 65 -13.07 -2.24 -2.77
N GLY A 66 -11.91 -1.62 -3.02
CA GLY A 66 -11.40 -0.53 -2.21
C GLY A 66 -12.36 0.66 -2.13
N PRO A 67 -12.79 1.25 -3.27
CA PRO A 67 -13.79 2.31 -3.30
C PRO A 67 -15.16 1.89 -2.76
N ALA A 68 -15.59 0.65 -2.95
CA ALA A 68 -16.86 0.17 -2.41
C ALA A 68 -16.88 0.18 -0.87
N ILE A 69 -15.81 -0.32 -0.24
CA ILE A 69 -15.64 -0.29 1.22
C ILE A 69 -15.47 1.15 1.70
N ALA A 70 -14.60 1.93 1.04
CA ALA A 70 -14.35 3.32 1.39
C ALA A 70 -15.62 4.18 1.33
N GLY A 71 -16.37 4.09 0.23
CA GLY A 71 -17.63 4.79 0.04
C GLY A 71 -18.64 4.44 1.14
N ALA A 72 -18.84 3.16 1.43
CA ALA A 72 -19.76 2.73 2.49
C ALA A 72 -19.40 3.24 3.89
N MET A 73 -18.12 3.53 4.15
CA MET A 73 -17.68 4.15 5.41
C MET A 73 -17.88 5.66 5.38
N ILE A 74 -17.48 6.31 4.29
CA ILE A 74 -17.58 7.75 4.08
C ILE A 74 -19.05 8.20 4.10
N ASP A 75 -19.96 7.46 3.44
CA ASP A 75 -21.39 7.76 3.38
C ASP A 75 -22.06 7.73 4.76
N ARG A 76 -21.51 6.96 5.71
CA ARG A 76 -21.96 6.90 7.10
C ARG A 76 -21.30 7.94 8.01
N GLY A 77 -20.53 8.87 7.45
CA GLY A 77 -19.77 9.88 8.20
C GLY A 77 -18.52 9.33 8.90
N LEU A 78 -18.09 8.10 8.60
CA LEU A 78 -16.96 7.44 9.26
C LEU A 78 -15.62 7.81 8.63
N LEU A 79 -15.37 9.11 8.42
CA LEU A 79 -14.19 9.63 7.71
C LEU A 79 -12.87 9.27 8.41
N THR A 80 -12.80 9.50 9.73
CA THR A 80 -11.63 9.14 10.54
C THR A 80 -11.39 7.64 10.55
N VAL A 81 -12.47 6.85 10.64
CA VAL A 81 -12.38 5.38 10.66
C VAL A 81 -11.83 4.90 9.33
N TRP A 82 -12.34 5.36 8.18
CA TRP A 82 -11.82 5.03 6.85
C TRP A 82 -10.32 5.34 6.72
N ALA A 83 -9.90 6.54 7.14
CA ALA A 83 -8.52 6.97 7.05
C ALA A 83 -7.58 6.12 7.94
N LEU A 84 -8.02 5.80 9.17
CA LEU A 84 -7.27 4.93 10.08
C LEU A 84 -7.21 3.48 9.57
N TRP A 85 -8.27 2.97 8.94
CA TRP A 85 -8.25 1.66 8.30
C TRP A 85 -7.22 1.60 7.16
N ALA A 86 -7.18 2.62 6.30
CA ALA A 86 -6.15 2.72 5.26
C ALA A 86 -4.73 2.81 5.86
N ALA A 87 -4.55 3.60 6.93
CA ALA A 87 -3.28 3.70 7.64
C ALA A 87 -2.85 2.36 8.24
N LEU A 88 -3.79 1.62 8.84
CA LEU A 88 -3.55 0.30 9.43
C LEU A 88 -3.10 -0.71 8.38
N ILE A 89 -3.79 -0.81 7.23
CA ILE A 89 -3.40 -1.69 6.13
C ILE A 89 -1.97 -1.39 5.68
N MET A 90 -1.64 -0.11 5.50
CA MET A 90 -0.30 0.31 5.11
C MET A 90 0.75 0.03 6.19
N ALA A 91 0.41 0.17 7.47
CA ALA A 91 1.29 -0.15 8.58
C ALA A 91 1.57 -1.66 8.67
N VAL A 92 0.54 -2.49 8.52
CA VAL A 92 0.66 -3.96 8.48
C VAL A 92 1.56 -4.38 7.30
N ALA A 93 1.33 -3.83 6.11
CA ALA A 93 2.18 -4.10 4.95
C ALA A 93 3.66 -3.75 5.20
N LEU A 94 3.93 -2.62 5.87
CA LEU A 94 5.29 -2.23 6.24
C LEU A 94 5.93 -3.21 7.24
N VAL A 95 5.17 -3.65 8.25
CA VAL A 95 5.64 -4.62 9.25
C VAL A 95 5.96 -5.97 8.60
N LEU A 96 5.07 -6.45 7.72
CA LEU A 96 5.29 -7.70 6.99
C LEU A 96 6.53 -7.62 6.09
N ASN A 97 6.70 -6.52 5.36
CA ASN A 97 7.88 -6.31 4.52
C ASN A 97 9.18 -6.25 5.35
N ARG A 98 9.15 -5.63 6.53
CA ARG A 98 10.30 -5.61 7.45
C ARG A 98 10.66 -7.00 7.96
N LYS A 99 9.66 -7.79 8.37
CA LYS A 99 9.86 -9.18 8.81
C LYS A 99 10.42 -10.06 7.70
N ALA A 100 9.86 -9.95 6.48
CA ALA A 100 10.34 -10.70 5.33
C ALA A 100 11.80 -10.35 4.97
N ARG A 101 12.17 -9.06 5.05
CA ARG A 101 13.56 -8.62 4.84
C ARG A 101 14.51 -9.16 5.92
N ALA A 102 14.11 -9.11 7.19
CA ALA A 102 14.92 -9.64 8.29
C ALA A 102 15.19 -11.14 8.12
N ALA A 103 14.14 -11.93 7.87
CA ALA A 103 14.27 -13.36 7.62
C ALA A 103 15.18 -13.70 6.43
N ARG A 104 15.13 -12.89 5.36
CA ARG A 104 16.02 -13.07 4.20
C ARG A 104 17.48 -12.81 4.55
N ASN A 105 17.75 -11.73 5.28
CA ASN A 105 19.10 -11.39 5.71
C ASN A 105 19.68 -12.45 6.65
N GLU A 106 18.87 -13.01 7.55
CA GLU A 106 19.28 -14.12 8.43
C GLU A 106 19.63 -15.38 7.63
N ALA A 107 18.83 -15.73 6.62
CA ALA A 107 19.10 -16.87 5.75
C ALA A 107 20.37 -16.68 4.90
N GLU A 108 20.58 -15.47 4.37
CA GLU A 108 21.81 -15.11 3.63
C GLU A 108 23.06 -15.19 4.54
N ALA A 109 22.96 -14.74 5.79
CA ALA A 109 24.05 -14.82 6.77
C ALA A 109 24.36 -16.25 7.24
N ALA A 110 23.37 -17.13 7.31
CA ALA A 110 23.57 -18.54 7.67
C ALA A 110 24.15 -19.38 6.51
N ALA A 111 24.02 -18.91 5.27
CA ALA A 111 24.54 -19.58 4.08
C ALA A 111 25.97 -19.14 3.69
N ALA A 112 26.48 -18.07 4.29
CA ALA A 112 27.83 -17.53 4.09
C ALA A 112 28.83 -18.11 5.09
#